data_AF-A0A7J3D8L8-F1
#
_entry.id   AF-A0A7J3D8L8-F1
#
_cell.length_a   1.000
_cell.length_b   1.000
_cell.length_c   1.000
_cell.angle_alpha   90.00
_cell.angle_beta   90.00
_cell.angle_gamma   90.00
#
_symmetry.space_group_name_H-M   'P 1'
#
loop_
_entity.id
_entity.type
_entity.pdbx_description
1 polymer ?
#
loop_
_entity_poly.entity_id
_entity_poly.type
_entity_poly.pdbx_seq_one_letter_code
_entity_poly.pdbx_strand_id
1 'polypeptide(L)'
;MKLIQRNIRNDREGGIEGLPLQLILMVVIAGIGMTIVLGWMTGLEAPKSIGAVYATPNEIILTDENSDGLYEGSDLTLTITVVDQNGDPVSGASVVLQGMNIGFKDGRTAHGMTDASGKVKFVDLSLSQRGATIGFVTVTVTKSGYGTDSSLSIPVISE
;
A
#
# COMPACT_ATOMS: atom_id res chain seq x y z
N MET A 1 38.21 65.31 -56.82
CA MET A 1 38.21 65.05 -55.37
C MET A 1 37.72 63.63 -55.16
N LYS A 2 38.61 62.65 -54.88
CA LYS A 2 38.25 61.22 -54.76
C LYS A 2 37.79 60.95 -53.33
N LEU A 3 36.54 60.51 -53.15
CA LEU A 3 36.04 60.02 -51.86
C LEU A 3 36.56 58.61 -51.60
N ILE A 4 37.26 58.42 -50.48
CA ILE A 4 37.73 57.13 -50.01
C ILE A 4 36.60 56.47 -49.23
N GLN A 5 35.99 55.41 -49.80
CA GLN A 5 35.10 54.54 -49.06
C GLN A 5 35.91 53.56 -48.21
N ARG A 6 35.93 53.76 -46.88
CA ARG A 6 36.48 52.80 -45.93
C ARG A 6 35.45 51.71 -45.67
N ASN A 7 35.75 50.49 -46.11
CA ASN A 7 34.95 49.32 -45.84
C ASN A 7 35.36 48.73 -44.48
N ILE A 8 34.46 48.76 -43.49
CA ILE A 8 34.71 48.22 -42.15
C ILE A 8 34.56 46.70 -42.24
N ARG A 9 35.67 45.97 -42.12
CA ARG A 9 35.65 44.50 -42.00
C ARG A 9 35.50 44.15 -40.53
N ASN A 10 34.43 43.42 -40.19
CA ASN A 10 34.27 42.80 -38.87
C ASN A 10 35.28 41.65 -38.76
N ASP A 11 36.33 41.89 -37.99
CA ASP A 11 37.32 40.85 -37.66
C ASP A 11 36.69 39.84 -36.69
N ARG A 12 36.78 38.54 -37.02
CA ARG A 12 36.26 37.41 -36.22
C ARG A 12 37.39 36.51 -35.73
N GLU A 13 38.64 36.97 -35.74
CA GLU A 13 39.80 36.23 -35.22
C GLU A 13 39.98 36.38 -33.69
N GLY A 14 38.93 36.03 -32.94
CA GLY A 14 38.95 35.86 -31.48
C GLY A 14 38.16 34.62 -31.02
N GLY A 15 37.93 33.66 -31.92
CA GLY A 15 36.88 32.64 -31.83
C GLY A 15 37.07 31.51 -30.80
N ILE A 16 38.10 31.56 -29.95
CA ILE A 16 38.39 30.48 -28.98
C ILE A 16 38.53 30.98 -27.54
N GLU A 17 38.62 32.30 -27.29
CA GLU A 17 38.80 32.82 -25.92
C GLU A 17 37.48 32.86 -25.12
N GLY A 18 36.34 32.81 -25.83
CA GLY A 18 35.03 32.56 -25.22
C GLY A 18 34.76 31.10 -24.88
N LEU A 19 35.51 30.13 -25.43
CA LEU A 19 35.28 28.69 -25.19
C LEU A 19 35.47 28.30 -23.72
N PRO A 20 36.56 28.70 -23.03
CA PRO A 20 36.72 28.42 -21.60
C PRO A 20 35.64 29.07 -20.73
N LEU A 21 35.26 30.32 -21.04
CA LEU A 21 34.27 31.08 -20.28
C LEU A 21 32.84 30.55 -20.51
N GLN A 22 32.51 30.18 -21.73
CA GLN A 22 31.25 29.55 -22.08
C GLN A 22 31.12 28.17 -21.44
N LEU A 23 32.20 27.39 -21.36
CA LEU A 23 32.19 26.10 -20.68
C LEU A 23 31.95 26.26 -19.18
N ILE A 24 32.61 27.23 -18.53
CA ILE A 24 32.37 27.55 -17.13
C ILE A 24 30.91 28.00 -16.92
N LEU A 25 30.41 28.91 -17.76
CA LEU A 25 29.03 29.37 -17.69
C LEU A 25 28.04 28.22 -17.89
N MET A 26 28.32 27.31 -18.83
CA MET A 26 27.47 26.16 -19.10
C MET A 26 27.44 25.17 -17.93
N VAL A 27 28.59 24.90 -17.31
CA VAL A 27 28.67 24.04 -16.11
C VAL A 27 27.91 24.66 -14.93
N VAL A 28 28.04 25.97 -14.74
CA VAL A 28 27.31 26.69 -13.68
C VAL A 28 25.80 26.63 -13.91
N ILE A 29 25.33 26.94 -15.12
CA ILE A 29 23.90 26.90 -15.46
C ILE A 29 23.36 25.47 -15.35
N ALA A 30 24.09 24.49 -15.87
CA ALA A 30 23.70 23.08 -15.78
C ALA A 30 23.65 22.61 -14.32
N GLY A 31 24.62 22.99 -13.49
CA GLY A 31 24.66 22.67 -12.07
C GLY A 31 23.47 23.25 -11.31
N ILE A 32 23.17 24.54 -11.53
CA ILE A 32 22.00 25.19 -10.93
C ILE A 32 20.70 24.52 -11.40
N GLY A 33 20.58 24.22 -12.70
CA GLY A 33 19.43 23.49 -13.26
C GLY A 33 19.22 22.13 -12.61
N MET A 34 20.28 21.34 -12.43
CA MET A 34 20.22 20.03 -11.76
C MET A 34 19.74 20.16 -10.32
N THR A 35 20.23 21.14 -9.57
CA THR A 35 19.81 21.34 -8.16
C THR A 35 18.34 21.67 -8.02
N ILE A 36 17.76 22.42 -8.97
CA ILE A 36 16.33 22.73 -8.98
C ILE A 36 15.52 21.46 -9.23
N VAL A 37 15.89 20.67 -10.24
CA VAL A 37 15.19 19.41 -10.55
C VAL A 37 15.25 18.43 -9.37
N LEU A 38 16.43 18.27 -8.77
CA LEU A 38 16.61 17.40 -7.60
C LEU A 38 15.83 17.93 -6.39
N GLY A 39 15.82 19.24 -6.16
CA GLY A 39 15.03 19.86 -5.09
C GLY A 39 13.54 19.54 -5.20
N TRP A 40 13.00 19.54 -6.42
CA TRP A 40 11.60 19.19 -6.68
C TRP A 40 11.30 17.69 -6.53
N MET A 41 12.29 16.82 -6.76
CA MET A 41 12.15 15.37 -6.58
C MET A 41 12.16 14.93 -5.11
N THR A 42 12.64 15.76 -4.17
CA THR A 42 12.66 15.43 -2.74
C THR A 42 11.27 15.44 -2.07
N GLY A 43 10.24 15.97 -2.74
CA GLY A 43 8.89 16.10 -2.18
C GLY A 43 7.95 14.91 -2.43
N LEU A 44 8.41 13.84 -3.09
CA LEU A 44 7.58 12.67 -3.37
C LEU A 44 7.75 11.63 -2.25
N GLU A 45 6.78 11.57 -1.34
CA GLU A 45 6.65 10.39 -0.47
C GLU A 45 6.41 9.16 -1.34
N ALA A 46 7.12 8.06 -1.07
CA ALA A 46 6.85 6.79 -1.73
C ALA A 46 5.37 6.39 -1.52
N PRO A 47 4.71 5.78 -2.52
CA PRO A 47 3.33 5.35 -2.37
C PRO A 47 3.23 4.39 -1.18
N LYS A 48 2.35 4.71 -0.23
CA LYS A 48 2.07 3.86 0.92
C LYS A 48 1.08 2.78 0.46
N SER A 49 1.31 1.54 0.87
CA SER A 49 0.48 0.40 0.50
C SER A 49 0.38 -0.59 1.65
N ILE A 50 -0.71 -1.34 1.71
CA ILE A 50 -0.79 -2.49 2.63
C ILE A 50 0.19 -3.54 2.09
N GLY A 51 1.14 -3.98 2.93
CA GLY A 51 2.16 -4.94 2.55
C GLY A 51 1.70 -6.37 2.76
N ALA A 52 1.21 -6.67 3.97
CA ALA A 52 0.69 -7.98 4.30
C ALA A 52 -0.39 -7.91 5.38
N VAL A 53 -1.28 -8.91 5.35
CA VAL A 53 -2.32 -9.12 6.36
C VAL A 53 -2.17 -10.54 6.88
N TYR A 54 -2.14 -10.68 8.21
CA TYR A 54 -2.00 -11.97 8.89
C TYR A 54 -3.22 -12.23 9.77
N ALA A 55 -3.60 -13.50 9.88
CA ALA A 55 -4.64 -13.97 10.79
C ALA A 55 -4.06 -14.90 11.86
N THR A 56 -4.63 -14.83 13.07
CA THR A 56 -4.37 -15.75 14.15
C THR A 56 -5.69 -16.06 14.87
N PRO A 57 -6.19 -17.30 14.82
CA PRO A 57 -5.62 -18.47 14.15
C PRO A 57 -5.60 -18.35 12.62
N ASN A 58 -4.77 -19.17 11.96
CA ASN A 58 -4.62 -19.22 10.50
C ASN A 58 -5.65 -20.13 9.82
N GLU A 59 -6.40 -20.91 10.59
CA GLU A 59 -7.50 -21.76 10.14
C GLU A 59 -8.61 -21.76 11.20
N ILE A 60 -9.83 -22.10 10.78
CA ILE A 60 -10.99 -22.22 11.66
C ILE A 60 -11.58 -23.61 11.46
N ILE A 61 -11.78 -24.35 12.55
CA ILE A 61 -12.41 -25.67 12.52
C ILE A 61 -13.85 -25.53 13.00
N LEU A 62 -14.78 -26.07 12.24
CA LEU A 62 -16.20 -26.15 12.56
C LEU A 62 -16.57 -27.61 12.78
N THR A 63 -17.40 -27.86 13.79
CA THR A 63 -17.84 -29.20 14.17
C THR A 63 -19.34 -29.32 14.04
N ASP A 64 -19.82 -30.48 13.62
CA ASP A 64 -21.24 -30.83 13.62
C ASP A 64 -21.58 -31.58 14.90
N GLU A 65 -22.07 -30.86 15.92
CA GLU A 65 -22.41 -31.45 17.22
C GLU A 65 -23.66 -32.35 17.18
N ASN A 66 -24.58 -32.11 16.24
CA ASN A 66 -25.90 -32.76 16.21
C ASN A 66 -26.08 -33.73 15.02
N SER A 67 -25.06 -33.85 14.16
CA SER A 67 -25.05 -34.67 12.94
C SER A 67 -26.17 -34.31 11.94
N ASP A 68 -26.62 -33.06 11.91
CA ASP A 68 -27.65 -32.58 10.98
C ASP A 68 -27.08 -32.07 9.64
N GLY A 69 -25.75 -32.06 9.51
CA GLY A 69 -25.02 -31.58 8.34
C GLY A 69 -24.74 -30.07 8.34
N LEU A 70 -25.04 -29.37 9.43
CA LEU A 70 -24.67 -27.98 9.71
C LEU A 70 -23.48 -27.97 10.68
N TYR A 71 -22.34 -27.52 10.18
CA TYR A 71 -21.14 -27.36 10.98
C TYR A 71 -21.11 -25.93 11.49
N GLU A 72 -21.12 -25.76 12.81
CA GLU A 72 -21.14 -24.46 13.47
C GLU A 72 -19.93 -24.28 14.36
N GLY A 73 -19.50 -23.03 14.50
CA GLY A 73 -18.45 -22.62 15.42
C GLY A 73 -18.91 -21.35 16.13
N SER A 74 -19.01 -21.42 17.45
CA SER A 74 -19.42 -20.30 18.29
C SER A 74 -18.29 -19.85 19.20
N ASP A 75 -18.36 -18.60 19.66
CA ASP A 75 -17.39 -17.97 20.57
C ASP A 75 -15.94 -17.99 20.04
N LEU A 76 -15.80 -17.90 18.71
CA LEU A 76 -14.51 -17.88 18.02
C LEU A 76 -13.79 -16.54 18.23
N THR A 77 -12.48 -16.61 18.42
CA THR A 77 -11.61 -15.44 18.54
C THR A 77 -10.65 -15.39 17.36
N LEU A 78 -10.67 -14.27 16.62
CA LEU A 78 -9.79 -14.05 15.48
C LEU A 78 -9.04 -12.73 15.65
N THR A 79 -7.72 -12.78 15.52
CA THR A 79 -6.86 -11.59 15.53
C THR A 79 -6.30 -11.37 14.14
N ILE A 80 -6.53 -10.18 13.58
CA ILE A 80 -5.95 -9.77 12.30
C ILE A 80 -4.84 -8.75 12.57
N THR A 81 -3.68 -8.95 11.95
CA THR A 81 -2.54 -8.02 12.00
C THR A 81 -2.29 -7.46 10.61
N VAL A 82 -2.20 -6.14 10.49
CA VAL A 82 -1.97 -5.43 9.22
C VAL A 82 -0.63 -4.71 9.28
N VAL A 83 0.22 -4.97 8.29
CA VAL A 83 1.52 -4.31 8.13
C VAL A 83 1.63 -3.64 6.77
N ASP A 84 2.45 -2.60 6.68
CA ASP A 84 2.74 -1.90 5.44
C ASP A 84 3.84 -2.60 4.62
N GLN A 85 4.21 -2.01 3.48
CA GLN A 85 5.25 -2.55 2.61
C GLN A 85 6.66 -2.56 3.24
N ASN A 86 6.87 -1.83 4.33
CA ASN A 86 8.12 -1.79 5.08
C ASN A 86 8.11 -2.77 6.27
N GLY A 87 6.97 -3.39 6.57
CA GLY A 87 6.75 -4.25 7.73
C GLY A 87 6.32 -3.50 8.99
N ASP A 88 6.02 -2.20 8.89
CA ASP A 88 5.55 -1.39 10.01
C ASP A 88 4.04 -1.62 10.25
N PRO A 89 3.57 -1.61 11.51
CA PRO A 89 2.16 -1.83 11.82
C PRO A 89 1.27 -0.69 11.32
N VAL A 90 0.16 -1.03 10.65
CA VAL A 90 -0.79 -0.05 10.11
C VAL A 90 -1.95 0.15 11.09
N SER A 91 -1.97 1.30 11.76
CA SER A 91 -3.05 1.67 12.66
C SER A 91 -4.25 2.31 11.95
N GLY A 92 -5.46 2.09 12.48
CA GLY A 92 -6.71 2.64 11.95
C GLY A 92 -7.05 2.18 10.54
N ALA A 93 -6.68 0.95 10.17
CA ALA A 93 -7.15 0.27 8.97
C ALA A 93 -8.49 -0.42 9.28
N SER A 94 -9.47 -0.27 8.39
CA SER A 94 -10.77 -0.93 8.49
C SER A 94 -10.66 -2.36 7.99
N VAL A 95 -10.96 -3.33 8.85
CA VAL A 95 -10.95 -4.76 8.55
C VAL A 95 -12.38 -5.27 8.54
N VAL A 96 -12.75 -6.00 7.50
CA VAL A 96 -14.06 -6.63 7.33
C VAL A 96 -13.86 -8.09 6.97
N LEU A 97 -14.56 -8.98 7.67
CA LEU A 97 -14.55 -10.42 7.40
C LEU A 97 -15.80 -10.79 6.59
N GLN A 98 -15.62 -11.62 5.55
CA GLN A 98 -16.70 -12.08 4.68
C GLN A 98 -16.54 -13.56 4.34
N GLY A 99 -17.64 -14.27 4.14
CA GLY A 99 -17.66 -15.70 3.79
C GLY A 99 -18.18 -16.58 4.93
N MET A 100 -18.67 -17.78 4.59
CA MET A 100 -19.10 -18.81 5.57
C MET A 100 -20.06 -18.33 6.66
N ASN A 101 -20.95 -17.40 6.31
CA ASN A 101 -21.88 -16.74 7.23
C ASN A 101 -21.20 -16.15 8.49
N ILE A 102 -19.96 -15.70 8.35
CA ILE A 102 -19.20 -15.13 9.47
C ILE A 102 -19.84 -13.82 9.94
N GLY A 103 -20.07 -13.74 11.24
CA GLY A 103 -20.61 -12.56 11.89
C GLY A 103 -20.34 -12.59 13.38
N PHE A 104 -20.70 -11.51 14.06
CA PHE A 104 -20.88 -11.55 15.51
C PHE A 104 -22.12 -12.37 15.83
N LYS A 105 -22.18 -12.96 17.03
CA LYS A 105 -23.35 -13.69 17.56
C LYS A 105 -24.68 -12.93 17.46
N ASP A 106 -24.61 -11.61 17.37
CA ASP A 106 -25.72 -10.67 17.20
C ASP A 106 -26.19 -10.52 15.73
N GLY A 107 -25.66 -11.33 14.81
CA GLY A 107 -25.98 -11.29 13.37
C GLY A 107 -25.37 -10.11 12.60
N ARG A 108 -24.52 -9.31 13.25
CA ARG A 108 -23.82 -8.19 12.62
C ARG A 108 -22.58 -8.67 11.86
N THR A 109 -22.30 -8.06 10.71
CA THR A 109 -21.06 -8.30 9.96
C THR A 109 -19.84 -8.00 10.84
N ALA A 110 -18.88 -8.93 10.86
CA ALA A 110 -17.66 -8.76 11.62
C ALA A 110 -16.75 -7.72 10.95
N HIS A 111 -16.68 -6.53 11.56
CA HIS A 111 -15.85 -5.42 11.12
C HIS A 111 -15.22 -4.69 12.32
N GLY A 112 -14.06 -4.08 12.11
CA GLY A 112 -13.31 -3.39 13.16
C GLY A 112 -12.18 -2.54 12.60
N MET A 113 -11.53 -1.77 13.46
CA MET A 113 -10.35 -0.98 13.11
C MET A 113 -9.12 -1.50 13.83
N THR A 114 -7.95 -1.46 13.16
CA THR A 114 -6.68 -1.80 13.79
C THR A 114 -6.25 -0.77 14.81
N ASP A 115 -5.64 -1.24 15.90
CA ASP A 115 -5.08 -0.43 16.98
C ASP A 115 -3.71 0.16 16.61
N ALA A 116 -3.06 0.82 17.58
CA ALA A 116 -1.72 1.39 17.42
C ALA A 116 -0.63 0.35 17.08
N SER A 117 -0.87 -0.93 17.37
CA SER A 117 0.02 -2.05 17.04
C SER A 117 -0.33 -2.72 15.71
N GLY A 118 -1.28 -2.16 14.95
CA GLY A 118 -1.73 -2.70 13.67
C GLY A 118 -2.62 -3.94 13.81
N LYS A 119 -3.19 -4.18 15.00
CA LYS A 119 -3.97 -5.39 15.30
C LYS A 119 -5.43 -5.06 15.52
N VAL A 120 -6.31 -5.98 15.12
CA VAL A 120 -7.73 -5.96 15.48
C VAL A 120 -8.11 -7.34 16.00
N LYS A 121 -8.77 -7.37 17.17
CA LYS A 121 -9.25 -8.61 17.79
C LYS A 121 -10.75 -8.67 17.67
N PHE A 122 -11.23 -9.70 16.99
CA PHE A 122 -12.63 -10.09 16.94
C PHE A 122 -12.89 -11.17 17.98
N VAL A 123 -13.89 -10.94 18.81
CA VAL A 123 -14.37 -11.89 19.84
C VAL A 123 -15.84 -12.20 19.55
N ASP A 124 -16.32 -13.33 20.08
CA ASP A 124 -17.71 -13.76 19.96
C ASP A 124 -18.18 -13.88 18.49
N LEU A 125 -17.28 -14.38 17.63
CA LEU A 125 -17.60 -14.68 16.24
C LEU A 125 -18.37 -16.00 16.15
N SER A 126 -19.36 -16.01 15.26
CA SER A 126 -20.11 -17.19 14.85
C SER A 126 -19.88 -17.45 13.36
N LEU A 127 -19.62 -18.70 13.02
CA LEU A 127 -19.55 -19.19 11.64
C LEU A 127 -20.45 -20.42 11.50
N SER A 128 -21.04 -20.58 10.32
CA SER A 128 -21.88 -21.73 10.00
C SER A 128 -21.68 -22.13 8.54
N GLN A 129 -21.50 -23.41 8.29
CA GLN A 129 -21.43 -23.95 6.94
C GLN A 129 -22.24 -25.23 6.79
N ARG A 130 -22.78 -25.44 5.59
CA ARG A 130 -23.59 -26.62 5.30
C ARG A 130 -22.80 -27.61 4.46
N GLY A 131 -22.75 -28.85 4.94
CA GLY A 131 -22.01 -29.94 4.31
C GLY A 131 -20.52 -29.93 4.67
N ALA A 132 -19.91 -31.11 4.62
CA ALA A 132 -18.49 -31.28 4.89
C ALA A 132 -17.66 -30.83 3.68
N THR A 133 -17.19 -29.59 3.68
CA THR A 133 -16.38 -28.99 2.62
C THR A 133 -15.46 -27.92 3.20
N ILE A 134 -14.35 -27.66 2.52
CA ILE A 134 -13.43 -26.56 2.88
C ILE A 134 -14.04 -25.23 2.39
N GLY A 135 -14.36 -24.35 3.35
CA GLY A 135 -14.80 -22.98 3.11
C GLY A 135 -13.65 -21.98 3.23
N PHE A 136 -13.92 -20.73 2.87
CA PHE A 136 -12.96 -19.63 3.02
C PHE A 136 -13.62 -18.38 3.60
N VAL A 137 -12.95 -17.76 4.56
CA VAL A 137 -13.27 -16.42 5.05
C VAL A 137 -12.26 -15.46 4.45
N THR A 138 -12.73 -14.53 3.62
CA THR A 138 -11.91 -13.47 3.05
C THR A 138 -11.83 -12.30 4.02
N VAL A 139 -10.61 -11.84 4.26
CA VAL A 139 -10.33 -10.66 5.07
C VAL A 139 -10.07 -9.49 4.13
N THR A 140 -10.94 -8.48 4.18
CA THR A 140 -10.77 -7.25 3.41
C THR A 140 -10.31 -6.14 4.34
N VAL A 141 -9.18 -5.53 4.02
CA VAL A 141 -8.56 -4.44 4.77
C VAL A 141 -8.54 -3.20 3.90
N THR A 142 -9.05 -2.08 4.40
CA THR A 142 -9.02 -0.79 3.71
C THR A 142 -8.43 0.28 4.60
N LYS A 143 -7.47 1.06 4.09
CA LYS A 143 -6.89 2.19 4.80
C LYS A 143 -6.75 3.39 3.86
N SER A 144 -7.27 4.54 4.30
CA SER A 144 -7.11 5.80 3.56
C SER A 144 -5.62 6.12 3.37
N GLY A 145 -5.22 6.37 2.12
CA GLY A 145 -3.83 6.62 1.73
C GLY A 145 -2.98 5.37 1.49
N TYR A 146 -3.48 4.16 1.79
CA TYR A 146 -2.78 2.88 1.57
C TYR A 146 -3.51 1.95 0.58
N GLY A 147 -4.80 2.21 0.33
CA GLY A 147 -5.63 1.41 -0.57
C GLY A 147 -6.42 0.31 0.15
N THR A 148 -6.75 -0.74 -0.62
CA THR A 148 -7.52 -1.89 -0.15
C THR A 148 -6.76 -3.17 -0.48
N ASP A 149 -6.67 -4.08 0.49
CA ASP A 149 -6.15 -5.44 0.33
C ASP A 149 -7.23 -6.46 0.70
N SER A 150 -7.38 -7.49 -0.12
CA SER A 150 -8.29 -8.62 0.13
C SER A 150 -7.61 -9.96 -0.16
N SER A 151 -6.29 -9.99 -0.03
CA SER A 151 -5.46 -11.15 -0.42
C SER A 151 -5.55 -12.29 0.59
N LEU A 152 -5.81 -11.96 1.85
CA LEU A 152 -5.89 -12.94 2.93
C LEU A 152 -7.22 -13.70 2.90
N SER A 153 -7.12 -15.02 2.76
CA SER A 153 -8.24 -15.95 2.91
C SER A 153 -7.92 -16.99 3.97
N ILE A 154 -8.77 -17.10 4.98
CA ILE A 154 -8.64 -18.04 6.09
C ILE A 154 -9.45 -19.30 5.72
N PRO A 155 -8.83 -20.48 5.63
CA PRO A 155 -9.54 -21.73 5.42
C PRO A 155 -10.44 -22.06 6.62
N VAL A 156 -11.64 -22.53 6.30
CA VAL A 156 -12.62 -23.04 7.26
C VAL A 156 -12.82 -24.52 6.97
N ILE A 157 -12.50 -25.37 7.93
CA ILE A 157 -12.54 -26.82 7.80
C ILE A 157 -13.73 -27.34 8.60
N SER A 158 -14.59 -28.12 7.96
CA SER A 158 -15.59 -28.95 8.64
C SER A 158 -14.96 -30.28 9.03
N GLU A 159 -14.96 -30.61 10.31
CA GLU A 159 -14.61 -31.95 10.83
C GLU A 159 -15.77 -32.59 11.60
#